data_AF-A0A5J4THN0-F1
#
_entry.id   AF-A0A5J4THN0-F1
#
_cell.length_a   1.000
_cell.length_b   1.000
_cell.length_c   1.000
_cell.angle_alpha   90.00
_cell.angle_beta   90.00
_cell.angle_gamma   90.00
#
_symmetry.space_group_name_H-M   'P 1'
#
loop_
_entity.id
_entity.type
_entity.pdbx_description
1 polymer ?
#
loop_
_entity_poly.entity_id
_entity_poly.type
_entity_poly.pdbx_seq_one_letter_code
_entity_poly.pdbx_strand_id
1 'polypeptide(L)'
;MVKKQEEVQRIVDAWHGRLRRHVSALTILAKYLEYNNYQSKDLRALEQSSVFMANFISDSMEKVVSDDLFKSCRGALAVLMSFIGYKEEEVHSKLVAQLMKPVLMRTRHKDKEIEQQDLNVLLEQITKEEVELLQRSLSLEEIMTISLTLCMIFTVARLAELFRATLINEIEKQITLETVILKKPLRIIELKIKKVLGQRICLVRWWKTWDIDGDKDLIPTTGYLQNTSRQNRISQQDSLSKGIHSLMQKAGIARGFTVTSVRSATITKLISMGENATAVDRFTHHSDVASTVRQYYDKN
;
A
#
# COMPACT_ATOMS: atom_id res chain seq x y z
N MET A 1 -26.58 -12.73 -18.31
CA MET A 1 -25.99 -13.51 -17.20
C MET A 1 -24.47 -13.36 -17.09
N VAL A 2 -23.72 -13.41 -18.20
CA VAL A 2 -22.24 -13.30 -18.23
C VAL A 2 -21.68 -12.07 -17.50
N LYS A 3 -22.25 -10.86 -17.70
CA LYS A 3 -21.81 -9.63 -17.01
C LYS A 3 -21.90 -9.69 -15.47
N LYS A 4 -22.92 -10.36 -14.92
CA LYS A 4 -23.07 -10.54 -13.47
C LYS A 4 -22.00 -11.48 -12.90
N GLN A 5 -21.62 -12.51 -13.65
CA GLN A 5 -20.58 -13.46 -13.25
C GLN A 5 -19.19 -12.81 -13.24
N GLU A 6 -18.88 -11.97 -14.23
CA GLU A 6 -17.63 -11.19 -14.27
C GLU A 6 -17.54 -10.14 -13.16
N GLU A 7 -18.68 -9.56 -12.77
CA GLU A 7 -18.76 -8.58 -11.68
C GLU A 7 -18.62 -9.27 -10.32
N VAL A 8 -19.26 -10.42 -10.12
CA VAL A 8 -19.06 -11.28 -8.95
C VAL A 8 -17.63 -11.78 -8.86
N GLN A 9 -17.01 -12.19 -9.96
CA GLN A 9 -15.62 -12.64 -9.97
C GLN A 9 -14.66 -11.49 -9.63
N ARG A 10 -14.87 -10.29 -10.19
CA ARG A 10 -14.10 -9.09 -9.81
C ARG A 10 -14.25 -8.73 -8.34
N ILE A 11 -15.44 -8.90 -7.77
CA ILE A 11 -15.68 -8.75 -6.33
C ILE A 11 -14.88 -9.82 -5.57
N VAL A 12 -14.98 -11.09 -5.93
CA VAL A 12 -14.26 -12.21 -5.29
C VAL A 12 -12.73 -12.01 -5.35
N ASP A 13 -12.18 -11.56 -6.48
CA ASP A 13 -10.75 -11.33 -6.66
C ASP A 13 -10.27 -10.10 -5.87
N ALA A 14 -11.03 -9.00 -5.90
CA ALA A 14 -10.78 -7.82 -5.07
C ALA A 14 -10.86 -8.15 -3.57
N TRP A 15 -11.61 -9.19 -3.23
CA TRP A 15 -11.75 -9.70 -1.88
C TRP A 15 -10.66 -10.68 -1.47
N HIS A 16 -10.11 -11.51 -2.35
CA HIS A 16 -9.00 -12.43 -1.99
C HIS A 16 -7.84 -11.70 -1.30
N GLY A 17 -7.51 -10.47 -1.72
CA GLY A 17 -6.51 -9.62 -1.06
C GLY A 17 -6.92 -9.04 0.30
N ARG A 18 -8.22 -8.77 0.52
CA ARG A 18 -8.77 -8.28 1.80
C ARG A 18 -9.05 -9.43 2.79
N LEU A 19 -9.60 -10.53 2.31
CA LEU A 19 -9.89 -11.75 3.05
C LEU A 19 -8.62 -12.39 3.59
N ARG A 20 -7.46 -12.34 2.90
CA ARG A 20 -6.23 -12.94 3.43
C ARG A 20 -5.88 -12.48 4.86
N ARG A 21 -6.17 -11.21 5.21
CA ARG A 21 -5.99 -10.66 6.57
C ARG A 21 -7.13 -11.01 7.53
N HIS A 22 -8.32 -11.29 7.01
CA HIS A 22 -9.48 -11.66 7.81
C HIS A 22 -9.62 -13.17 8.01
N VAL A 23 -9.04 -14.01 7.15
CA VAL A 23 -9.13 -15.48 7.22
C VAL A 23 -8.50 -15.99 8.52
N SER A 24 -7.30 -15.54 8.88
CA SER A 24 -6.66 -15.92 10.15
C SER A 24 -7.47 -15.48 11.38
N ALA A 25 -8.08 -14.29 11.30
CA ALA A 25 -8.96 -13.75 12.31
C ALA A 25 -10.30 -14.52 12.42
N LEU A 26 -10.88 -14.94 11.29
CA LEU A 26 -12.11 -15.73 11.25
C LEU A 26 -11.89 -17.17 11.73
N THR A 27 -10.67 -17.70 11.63
CA THR A 27 -10.32 -18.99 12.26
C THR A 27 -10.45 -18.95 13.78
N ILE A 28 -10.15 -17.81 14.41
CA ILE A 28 -10.32 -17.62 15.85
C ILE A 28 -11.81 -17.58 16.20
N LEU A 29 -12.61 -16.89 15.38
CA LEU A 29 -14.07 -16.89 15.53
C LEU A 29 -14.66 -18.30 15.37
N ALA A 30 -14.21 -19.07 14.38
CA ALA A 30 -14.68 -20.45 14.18
C ALA A 30 -14.45 -21.32 15.43
N LYS A 31 -13.25 -21.26 16.03
CA LYS A 31 -12.93 -21.97 17.28
C LYS A 31 -13.80 -21.52 18.46
N TYR A 32 -14.09 -20.22 18.55
CA TYR A 32 -14.99 -19.69 19.58
C TYR A 32 -16.43 -20.23 19.41
N LEU A 33 -16.92 -20.30 18.18
CA LEU A 33 -18.25 -20.85 17.89
C LEU A 33 -18.32 -22.33 18.25
N GLU A 34 -17.31 -23.12 17.87
CA GLU A 34 -17.21 -24.54 18.24
C GLU A 34 -17.20 -24.74 19.75
N TYR A 35 -16.37 -23.97 20.47
CA TYR A 35 -16.27 -24.06 21.94
C TYR A 35 -17.59 -23.74 22.66
N ASN A 36 -18.36 -22.78 22.13
CA ASN A 36 -19.64 -22.37 22.70
C ASN A 36 -20.85 -23.08 22.08
N ASN A 37 -20.63 -24.13 21.27
CA ASN A 37 -21.66 -24.92 20.59
C ASN A 37 -22.59 -24.11 19.67
N TYR A 38 -22.11 -22.99 19.10
CA TYR A 38 -22.86 -22.23 18.11
C TYR A 38 -22.76 -22.86 16.72
N GLN A 39 -23.90 -22.98 16.04
CA GLN A 39 -23.98 -23.33 14.63
C GLN A 39 -23.96 -22.08 13.76
N SER A 40 -23.49 -22.21 12.52
CA SER A 40 -23.47 -21.09 11.55
C SER A 40 -24.86 -20.49 11.27
N LYS A 41 -25.93 -21.26 11.51
CA LYS A 41 -27.32 -20.79 11.37
C LYS A 41 -27.73 -19.85 12.51
N ASP A 42 -27.19 -20.05 13.70
CA ASP A 42 -27.50 -19.28 14.90
C ASP A 42 -27.00 -17.84 14.77
N LEU A 43 -25.89 -17.65 14.05
CA LEU A 43 -25.35 -16.33 13.72
C LEU A 43 -26.32 -15.44 12.92
N ARG A 44 -27.29 -16.02 12.19
CA ARG A 44 -28.30 -15.25 11.45
C ARG A 44 -29.50 -14.84 12.30
N ALA A 45 -29.66 -15.47 13.46
CA ALA A 45 -30.80 -15.31 14.35
C ALA A 45 -30.42 -14.67 15.69
N LEU A 46 -29.29 -13.94 15.74
CA LEU A 46 -28.86 -13.28 16.97
C LEU A 46 -29.78 -12.09 17.24
N GLU A 47 -30.62 -12.21 18.27
CA GLU A 47 -31.45 -11.09 18.75
C GLU A 47 -30.60 -9.91 19.26
N GLN A 48 -29.41 -10.20 19.80
CA GLN A 48 -28.47 -9.20 20.33
C GLN A 48 -27.07 -9.40 19.76
N SER A 49 -26.93 -9.11 18.48
CA SER A 49 -25.66 -9.12 17.73
C SER A 49 -24.52 -8.37 18.45
N SER A 50 -24.81 -7.21 19.05
CA SER A 50 -23.83 -6.42 19.81
C SER A 50 -23.30 -7.12 21.06
N VAL A 51 -24.14 -7.88 21.78
CA VAL A 51 -23.76 -8.66 22.97
C VAL A 51 -22.92 -9.87 22.56
N PHE A 52 -23.31 -10.56 21.49
CA PHE A 52 -22.49 -11.64 20.93
C PHE A 52 -21.09 -11.14 20.55
N MET A 53 -21.00 -10.01 19.85
CA MET A 53 -19.72 -9.40 19.50
C MET A 53 -18.92 -9.03 20.75
N ALA A 54 -19.55 -8.46 21.77
CA ALA A 54 -18.90 -8.11 23.03
C ALA A 54 -18.33 -9.33 23.76
N ASN A 55 -19.08 -10.44 23.80
CA ASN A 55 -18.65 -11.69 24.42
C ASN A 55 -17.47 -12.31 23.67
N PHE A 56 -17.55 -12.40 22.34
CA PHE A 56 -16.43 -12.86 21.52
C PHE A 56 -15.18 -12.00 21.70
N ILE A 57 -15.35 -10.67 21.71
CA ILE A 57 -14.25 -9.71 21.91
C ILE A 57 -13.64 -9.92 23.29
N SER A 58 -14.44 -10.08 24.34
CA SER A 58 -13.95 -10.29 25.70
C SER A 58 -13.17 -11.61 25.83
N ASP A 59 -13.71 -12.72 25.30
CA ASP A 59 -13.02 -14.02 25.26
C ASP A 59 -11.71 -13.94 24.46
N SER A 60 -11.74 -13.19 23.35
CA SER A 60 -10.55 -12.95 22.54
C SER A 60 -9.51 -12.08 23.25
N MET A 61 -9.90 -11.16 24.16
CA MET A 61 -8.93 -10.36 24.92
C MET A 61 -8.11 -11.22 25.87
N GLU A 62 -8.69 -12.30 26.40
CA GLU A 62 -8.00 -13.22 27.31
C GLU A 62 -7.08 -14.19 26.55
N LYS A 63 -7.45 -14.56 25.31
CA LYS A 63 -6.77 -15.61 24.53
C LYS A 63 -5.82 -15.11 23.45
N VAL A 64 -6.03 -13.90 22.93
CA VAL A 64 -5.24 -13.37 21.80
C VAL A 64 -4.01 -12.62 22.29
N VAL A 65 -2.84 -13.06 21.82
CA VAL A 65 -1.53 -12.58 22.28
C VAL A 65 -1.13 -11.20 21.71
N SER A 66 -1.70 -10.80 20.55
CA SER A 66 -1.34 -9.55 19.87
C SER A 66 -2.54 -8.64 19.67
N ASP A 67 -2.39 -7.37 20.08
CA ASP A 67 -3.40 -6.33 19.88
C ASP A 67 -3.72 -6.10 18.37
N ASP A 68 -2.79 -6.36 17.44
CA ASP A 68 -3.02 -6.23 15.99
C ASP A 68 -3.88 -7.38 15.43
N LEU A 69 -3.65 -8.59 15.94
CA LEU A 69 -4.50 -9.74 15.64
C LEU A 69 -5.91 -9.51 16.20
N PHE A 70 -6.01 -8.91 17.38
CA PHE A 70 -7.28 -8.55 18.00
C PHE A 70 -8.07 -7.51 17.19
N LYS A 71 -7.42 -6.44 16.72
CA LYS A 71 -8.04 -5.48 15.77
C LYS A 71 -8.51 -6.17 14.49
N SER A 72 -7.71 -7.09 13.97
CA SER A 72 -8.04 -7.85 12.76
C SER A 72 -9.25 -8.75 12.97
N CYS A 73 -9.37 -9.38 14.15
CA CYS A 73 -10.54 -10.17 14.57
C CYS A 73 -11.80 -9.30 14.64
N ARG A 74 -11.71 -8.16 15.33
CA ARG A 74 -12.82 -7.20 15.41
C ARG A 74 -13.27 -6.73 14.02
N GLY A 75 -12.33 -6.42 13.13
CA GLY A 75 -12.62 -6.00 11.76
C GLY A 75 -13.26 -7.11 10.93
N ALA A 76 -12.72 -8.33 11.01
CA ALA A 76 -13.26 -9.49 10.32
C ALA A 76 -14.68 -9.82 10.76
N LEU A 77 -14.95 -9.78 12.08
CA LEU A 77 -16.27 -9.99 12.63
C LEU A 77 -17.25 -8.89 12.19
N ALA A 78 -16.81 -7.63 12.14
CA ALA A 78 -17.64 -6.53 11.63
C ALA A 78 -18.14 -6.84 10.22
N VAL A 79 -17.19 -7.17 9.35
CA VAL A 79 -17.44 -7.46 7.95
C VAL A 79 -18.39 -8.65 7.81
N LEU A 80 -18.16 -9.73 8.57
CA LEU A 80 -19.04 -10.90 8.57
C LEU A 80 -20.47 -10.56 9.00
N MET A 81 -20.64 -9.78 10.08
CA MET A 81 -21.96 -9.41 10.60
C MET A 81 -22.72 -8.52 9.62
N SER A 82 -22.04 -7.54 9.00
CA SER A 82 -22.66 -6.74 7.92
C SER A 82 -23.08 -7.62 6.73
N PHE A 83 -22.33 -8.67 6.40
CA PHE A 83 -22.72 -9.62 5.33
C PHE A 83 -23.89 -10.51 5.68
N ILE A 84 -24.04 -10.86 6.96
CA ILE A 84 -25.18 -11.65 7.44
C ILE A 84 -26.47 -10.82 7.41
N GLY A 85 -26.37 -9.49 7.39
CA GLY A 85 -27.49 -8.56 7.24
C GLY A 85 -27.74 -7.67 8.46
N TYR A 86 -26.84 -7.68 9.45
CA TYR A 86 -26.95 -6.79 10.61
C TYR A 86 -26.63 -5.33 10.21
N LYS A 87 -27.32 -4.38 10.86
CA LYS A 87 -27.15 -2.95 10.60
C LYS A 87 -25.82 -2.45 11.14
N GLU A 88 -25.28 -1.39 10.53
CA GLU A 88 -24.03 -0.74 10.98
C GLU A 88 -24.07 -0.34 12.46
N GLU A 89 -25.23 0.10 12.96
CA GLU A 89 -25.42 0.49 14.38
C GLU A 89 -25.24 -0.68 15.36
N GLU A 90 -25.62 -1.88 14.91
CA GLU A 90 -25.49 -3.12 15.67
C GLU A 90 -24.04 -3.61 15.65
N VAL A 91 -23.42 -3.55 14.47
CA VAL A 91 -22.03 -3.98 14.22
C VAL A 91 -21.02 -3.03 14.88
N HIS A 92 -21.30 -1.74 14.91
CA HIS A 92 -20.44 -0.69 15.48
C HIS A 92 -21.04 -0.08 16.76
N SER A 93 -21.71 -0.91 17.56
CA SER A 93 -22.33 -0.50 18.82
C SER A 93 -21.35 0.16 19.80
N LYS A 94 -21.89 1.06 20.65
CA LYS A 94 -21.10 1.74 21.69
C LYS A 94 -20.41 0.76 22.65
N LEU A 95 -21.07 -0.37 22.97
CA LEU A 95 -20.52 -1.42 23.83
C LEU A 95 -19.23 -1.99 23.24
N VAL A 96 -19.28 -2.40 21.98
CA VAL A 96 -18.14 -2.93 21.25
C VAL A 96 -17.03 -1.87 21.12
N ALA A 97 -17.39 -0.61 20.89
CA ALA A 97 -16.43 0.48 20.82
C ALA A 97 -15.69 0.72 22.17
N GLN A 98 -16.40 0.63 23.30
CA GLN A 98 -15.81 0.77 24.64
C GLN A 98 -14.85 -0.38 24.95
N LEU A 99 -15.21 -1.62 24.61
CA LEU A 99 -14.33 -2.79 24.80
C LEU A 99 -13.04 -2.69 23.97
N MET A 100 -13.12 -2.10 22.77
CA MET A 100 -11.93 -1.90 21.94
C MET A 100 -11.04 -0.75 22.43
N LYS A 101 -11.54 0.17 23.27
CA LYS A 101 -10.84 1.41 23.64
C LYS A 101 -9.47 1.15 24.31
N PRO A 102 -9.31 0.23 25.27
CA PRO A 102 -8.00 -0.05 25.87
C PRO A 102 -6.97 -0.55 24.84
N VAL A 103 -7.39 -1.42 23.93
CA VAL A 103 -6.54 -1.93 22.84
C VAL A 103 -6.13 -0.80 21.91
N LEU A 104 -7.09 0.04 21.50
CA LEU A 104 -6.82 1.22 20.68
C LEU A 104 -5.85 2.19 21.38
N MET A 105 -5.96 2.36 22.70
CA MET A 105 -5.07 3.23 23.47
C MET A 105 -3.66 2.66 23.63
N ARG A 106 -3.50 1.34 23.78
CA ARG A 106 -2.17 0.68 23.85
C ARG A 106 -1.46 0.67 22.50
N THR A 107 -2.22 0.50 21.43
CA THR A 107 -1.71 0.41 20.06
C THR A 107 -1.77 1.70 19.28
N ARG A 108 -2.16 2.80 19.93
CA ARG A 108 -2.07 4.12 19.29
C ARG A 108 -0.62 4.33 18.89
N HIS A 109 -0.42 4.80 17.68
CA HIS A 109 0.90 5.24 17.27
C HIS A 109 1.32 6.31 18.27
N LYS A 110 2.45 6.13 18.96
CA LYS A 110 3.04 7.23 19.70
C LYS A 110 3.54 8.19 18.63
N ASP A 111 3.08 9.43 18.67
CA ASP A 111 3.65 10.49 17.85
C ASP A 111 5.09 10.68 18.33
N LYS A 112 5.98 9.90 17.74
CA LYS A 112 7.42 10.00 17.90
C LYS A 112 7.92 10.70 16.67
N GLU A 113 8.85 11.61 16.89
CA GLU A 113 9.66 12.15 15.82
C GLU A 113 10.42 10.98 15.18
N ILE A 114 9.98 10.58 13.98
CA ILE A 114 10.69 9.59 13.19
C ILE A 114 11.89 10.33 12.59
N GLU A 115 13.11 9.98 12.98
CA GLU A 115 14.32 10.45 12.28
C GLU A 115 14.14 10.20 10.79
N GLN A 116 14.09 11.25 9.98
CA GLN A 116 14.00 11.13 8.53
C GLN A 116 15.40 11.19 7.95
N GLN A 117 15.77 10.17 7.17
CA GLN A 117 17.01 10.21 6.41
C GLN A 117 16.88 11.19 5.24
N ASP A 118 18.00 11.85 4.92
CA ASP A 118 18.07 12.76 3.80
C ASP A 118 17.88 12.00 2.48
N LEU A 119 16.84 12.40 1.74
CA LEU A 119 16.55 11.90 0.40
C LEU A 119 17.77 12.01 -0.54
N ASN A 120 18.64 13.01 -0.32
CA ASN A 120 19.83 13.23 -1.13
C ASN A 120 20.77 12.02 -1.13
N VAL A 121 20.89 11.28 -0.02
CA VAL A 121 21.75 10.09 0.07
C VAL A 121 21.29 9.00 -0.90
N LEU A 122 19.97 8.79 -1.02
CA LEU A 122 19.39 7.84 -1.97
C LEU A 122 19.58 8.31 -3.42
N LEU A 123 19.40 9.61 -3.68
CA LEU A 123 19.59 10.20 -5.00
C LEU A 123 21.06 10.14 -5.45
N GLU A 124 22.00 10.36 -4.54
CA GLU A 124 23.43 10.19 -4.77
C GLU A 124 23.79 8.74 -5.10
N GLN A 125 23.19 7.77 -4.41
CA GLN A 125 23.39 6.37 -4.76
C GLN A 125 22.88 6.07 -6.18
N ILE A 126 21.66 6.51 -6.53
CA ILE A 126 21.12 6.33 -7.90
C ILE A 126 22.02 7.00 -8.96
N THR A 127 22.61 8.13 -8.61
CA THR A 127 23.56 8.87 -9.46
C THR A 127 24.85 8.06 -9.71
N LYS A 128 25.29 7.25 -8.74
CA LYS A 128 26.41 6.31 -8.89
C LYS A 128 26.01 5.11 -9.75
N GLU A 129 24.82 4.54 -9.51
CA GLU A 129 24.30 3.41 -10.29
C GLU A 129 24.13 3.77 -11.79
N GLU A 130 23.94 5.05 -12.15
CA GLU A 130 23.92 5.45 -13.57
C GLU A 130 25.26 5.16 -14.29
N VAL A 131 26.39 5.20 -13.58
CA VAL A 131 27.70 4.83 -14.15
C VAL A 131 27.71 3.34 -14.49
N GLU A 132 27.17 2.51 -13.61
CA GLU A 132 27.00 1.06 -13.81
C GLU A 132 26.00 0.76 -14.94
N LEU A 133 24.93 1.54 -15.06
CA LEU A 133 23.99 1.47 -16.17
C LEU A 133 24.69 1.69 -17.52
N LEU A 134 25.54 2.72 -17.60
CA LEU A 134 26.32 3.02 -18.82
C LEU A 134 27.33 1.91 -19.15
N GLN A 135 27.84 1.23 -18.13
CA GLN A 135 28.73 0.08 -18.27
C GLN A 135 27.97 -1.24 -18.55
N ARG A 136 26.63 -1.21 -18.61
CA ARG A 136 25.74 -2.39 -18.79
C ARG A 136 25.97 -3.49 -17.73
N SER A 137 26.39 -3.11 -16.53
CA SER A 137 26.63 -4.07 -15.44
C SER A 137 25.39 -4.34 -14.58
N LEU A 138 24.36 -3.50 -14.69
CA LEU A 138 23.12 -3.65 -13.93
C LEU A 138 22.20 -4.71 -14.54
N SER A 139 21.58 -5.51 -13.67
CA SER A 139 20.53 -6.44 -14.07
C SER A 139 19.22 -5.72 -14.41
N LEU A 140 18.36 -6.34 -15.23
CA LEU A 140 17.03 -5.80 -15.56
C LEU A 140 16.19 -5.52 -14.31
N GLU A 141 16.31 -6.35 -13.26
CA GLU A 141 15.62 -6.17 -11.98
C GLU A 141 16.11 -4.94 -11.22
N GLU A 142 17.42 -4.65 -11.26
CA GLU A 142 18.00 -3.44 -10.66
C GLU A 142 17.56 -2.18 -11.40
N ILE A 143 17.57 -2.19 -12.73
CA ILE A 143 17.11 -1.06 -13.56
C ILE A 143 15.62 -0.78 -13.29
N MET A 144 14.80 -1.83 -13.21
CA MET A 144 13.38 -1.72 -12.83
C MET A 144 13.21 -1.15 -11.42
N THR A 145 13.98 -1.65 -10.46
CA THR A 145 13.94 -1.20 -9.05
C THR A 145 14.29 0.28 -8.93
N ILE A 146 15.35 0.73 -9.63
CA ILE A 146 15.75 2.14 -9.65
C ILE A 146 14.67 2.99 -10.32
N SER A 147 14.13 2.55 -11.46
CA SER A 147 13.05 3.24 -12.17
C SER A 147 11.82 3.43 -11.28
N LEU A 148 11.39 2.41 -10.56
CA LEU A 148 10.24 2.49 -9.65
C LEU A 148 10.52 3.36 -8.43
N THR A 149 11.74 3.30 -7.90
CA THR A 149 12.15 4.18 -6.79
C THR A 149 12.10 5.64 -7.24
N LEU A 150 12.59 5.95 -8.44
CA LEU A 150 12.48 7.28 -9.02
C LEU A 150 11.02 7.68 -9.28
N CYS A 151 10.16 6.78 -9.79
CA CYS A 151 8.73 7.02 -9.89
C CYS A 151 8.14 7.40 -8.53
N MET A 152 8.46 6.66 -7.47
CA MET A 152 8.00 6.96 -6.11
C MET A 152 8.47 8.32 -5.63
N ILE A 153 9.71 8.72 -5.95
CA ILE A 153 10.25 10.03 -5.57
C ILE A 153 9.56 11.15 -6.35
N PHE A 154 9.42 11.03 -7.68
CA PHE A 154 8.89 12.11 -8.52
C PHE A 154 7.37 12.25 -8.49
N THR A 155 6.64 11.19 -8.15
CA THR A 155 5.17 11.21 -8.10
C THR A 155 4.63 11.12 -6.69
N VAL A 156 5.50 10.82 -5.73
CA VAL A 156 5.14 10.50 -4.34
C VAL A 156 4.23 9.25 -4.26
N ALA A 157 3.96 8.54 -5.36
CA ALA A 157 3.05 7.41 -5.38
C ALA A 157 3.50 6.28 -4.44
N ARG A 158 2.54 5.55 -3.87
CA ARG A 158 2.85 4.36 -3.07
C ARG A 158 3.29 3.23 -4.00
N LEU A 159 4.16 2.34 -3.50
CA LEU A 159 4.58 1.15 -4.25
C LEU A 159 3.37 0.33 -4.76
N ALA A 160 2.33 0.18 -3.93
CA ALA A 160 1.10 -0.53 -4.32
C ALA A 160 0.29 0.19 -5.42
N GLU A 161 0.41 1.50 -5.54
CA GLU A 161 -0.21 2.28 -6.62
C GLU A 161 0.60 2.07 -7.91
N LEU A 162 1.92 2.18 -7.85
CA LEU A 162 2.79 1.89 -9.01
C LEU A 162 2.67 0.45 -9.50
N PHE A 163 2.46 -0.50 -8.60
CA PHE A 163 2.18 -1.89 -8.94
C PHE A 163 0.96 -2.08 -9.83
N ARG A 164 -0.05 -1.23 -9.61
CA ARG A 164 -1.31 -1.27 -10.35
C ARG A 164 -1.30 -0.32 -11.54
N ALA A 165 -0.20 0.37 -11.76
CA ALA A 165 -0.13 1.37 -12.81
C ALA A 165 -0.06 0.70 -14.18
N THR A 166 -0.53 1.42 -15.18
CA THR A 166 -0.48 1.06 -16.59
C THR A 166 0.20 2.19 -17.36
N LEU A 167 0.96 1.86 -18.40
CA LEU A 167 1.56 2.85 -19.28
C LEU A 167 0.51 3.26 -20.32
N ILE A 168 0.07 4.53 -20.29
CA ILE A 168 -0.89 5.05 -21.27
C ILE A 168 -0.17 5.63 -22.48
N ASN A 169 0.90 6.39 -22.24
CA ASN A 169 1.56 7.12 -23.29
C ASN A 169 3.05 7.27 -22.99
N GLU A 170 3.86 7.01 -24.00
CA GLU A 170 5.29 7.25 -23.99
C GLU A 170 5.68 8.14 -25.18
N ILE A 171 6.14 9.33 -24.86
CA ILE A 171 6.70 10.30 -25.82
C ILE A 171 8.19 10.45 -25.50
N GLU A 172 8.99 10.88 -26.47
CA GLU A 172 10.44 10.98 -26.32
C GLU A 172 10.91 11.67 -25.02
N LYS A 173 10.15 12.68 -24.59
CA LYS A 173 10.42 13.53 -23.43
C LYS A 173 9.41 13.36 -22.29
N GLN A 174 8.48 12.41 -22.34
CA GLN A 174 7.44 12.30 -21.32
C GLN A 174 6.86 10.89 -21.23
N ILE A 175 6.61 10.43 -20.00
CA ILE A 175 5.90 9.20 -19.70
C ILE A 175 4.61 9.56 -18.98
N THR A 176 3.51 8.90 -19.33
CA THR A 176 2.22 9.03 -18.65
C THR A 176 1.77 7.67 -18.15
N LEU A 177 1.66 7.56 -16.83
CA LEU A 177 1.17 6.37 -16.15
C LEU A 177 -0.23 6.63 -15.61
N GLU A 178 -1.11 5.65 -15.69
CA GLU A 178 -2.39 5.69 -14.99
C GLU A 178 -2.38 4.69 -13.85
N THR A 179 -2.89 5.09 -12.68
CA THR A 179 -3.03 4.19 -11.54
C THR A 179 -4.30 4.47 -10.75
N VAL A 180 -4.73 3.47 -9.98
CA VAL A 180 -5.92 3.54 -9.14
C VAL A 180 -5.52 3.69 -7.68
N ILE A 181 -5.94 4.80 -7.06
CA ILE A 181 -5.88 4.98 -5.61
C ILE A 181 -7.09 4.31 -4.99
N LEU A 182 -6.86 3.16 -4.33
CA LEU A 182 -7.90 2.38 -3.67
C LEU A 182 -8.32 2.92 -2.28
N LYS A 183 -7.55 3.84 -1.69
CA LYS A 183 -7.96 4.52 -0.45
C LYS A 183 -9.04 5.55 -0.78
N LYS A 184 -10.04 5.70 0.10
CA LYS A 184 -11.14 6.67 -0.10
C LYS A 184 -10.60 8.11 -0.23
N PRO A 185 -11.13 8.92 -1.17
CA PRO A 185 -12.04 8.52 -2.24
C PRO A 185 -11.32 7.70 -3.32
N LEU A 186 -11.96 6.61 -3.77
CA LEU A 186 -11.49 5.78 -4.87
C LEU A 186 -11.42 6.64 -6.13
N ARG A 187 -10.25 6.69 -6.76
CA ARG A 187 -10.04 7.50 -7.96
C ARG A 187 -8.95 6.92 -8.84
N ILE A 188 -9.09 7.16 -10.13
CA ILE A 188 -8.05 6.93 -11.14
C ILE A 188 -7.25 8.23 -11.23
N ILE A 189 -5.92 8.13 -11.28
CA ILE A 189 -5.03 9.28 -11.42
C ILE A 189 -4.06 9.05 -12.58
N GLU A 190 -3.76 10.13 -13.29
CA GLU A 190 -2.70 10.18 -14.29
C GLU A 190 -1.45 10.81 -13.70
N LEU A 191 -0.33 10.09 -13.75
CA LEU A 191 0.98 10.54 -13.36
C LEU A 191 1.77 10.90 -14.62
N LYS A 192 1.94 12.20 -14.86
CA LYS A 192 2.67 12.73 -16.01
C LYS A 192 4.08 13.11 -15.59
N ILE A 193 5.07 12.40 -16.14
CA ILE A 193 6.47 12.57 -15.77
C ILE A 193 7.25 13.05 -16.98
N LYS A 194 7.77 14.28 -16.88
CA LYS A 194 8.53 14.91 -17.96
C LYS A 194 10.02 14.63 -17.79
N LYS A 195 10.70 14.45 -18.91
CA LYS A 195 12.15 14.29 -18.99
C LYS A 195 12.80 15.56 -18.47
N VAL A 196 13.64 15.42 -17.46
CA VAL A 196 14.54 16.48 -17.00
C VAL A 196 15.86 16.31 -17.73
N LEU A 197 16.35 17.36 -18.38
CA LEU A 197 17.59 17.34 -19.15
C LEU A 197 18.81 17.27 -18.21
N GLY A 198 19.80 16.43 -18.56
CA GLY A 198 21.12 16.43 -17.93
C GLY A 198 21.23 15.83 -16.53
N GLN A 199 20.14 15.36 -15.93
CA GLN A 199 20.19 14.73 -14.61
C GLN A 199 20.37 13.22 -14.71
N ARG A 200 21.35 12.69 -13.97
CA ARG A 200 21.60 11.24 -13.77
C ARG A 200 20.39 10.49 -13.19
N ILE A 201 19.48 11.26 -12.59
CA ILE A 201 18.26 10.87 -11.90
C ILE A 201 17.04 10.93 -12.87
N CYS A 202 17.25 11.16 -14.16
CA CYS A 202 16.17 11.33 -15.13
C CYS A 202 15.35 10.03 -15.29
N LEU A 203 14.14 10.00 -14.72
CA LEU A 203 13.28 8.83 -14.77
C LEU A 203 12.99 8.36 -16.20
N VAL A 204 12.74 9.28 -17.13
CA VAL A 204 12.45 8.93 -18.53
C VAL A 204 13.63 8.17 -19.16
N ARG A 205 14.86 8.44 -18.73
CA ARG A 205 16.04 7.70 -19.19
C ARG A 205 16.05 6.27 -18.62
N TRP A 206 15.92 6.14 -17.29
CA TRP A 206 15.91 4.85 -16.60
C TRP A 206 14.78 3.94 -17.11
N TRP A 207 13.60 4.52 -17.30
CA TRP A 207 12.45 3.83 -17.86
C TRP A 207 12.70 3.30 -19.26
N LYS A 208 13.23 4.15 -20.16
CA LYS A 208 13.52 3.73 -21.53
C LYS A 208 14.57 2.65 -21.60
N THR A 209 15.59 2.69 -20.74
CA THR A 209 16.57 1.61 -20.69
C THR A 209 15.91 0.30 -20.24
N TRP A 210 15.05 0.36 -19.23
CA TRP A 210 14.27 -0.80 -18.81
C TRP A 210 13.30 -1.31 -19.88
N ASP A 211 12.65 -0.42 -20.64
CA ASP A 211 11.72 -0.77 -21.73
C ASP A 211 12.44 -1.34 -22.97
N ILE A 212 13.58 -0.75 -23.35
CA ILE A 212 14.41 -1.22 -24.48
C ILE A 212 15.05 -2.58 -24.18
N ASP A 213 15.49 -2.80 -22.94
CA ASP A 213 16.05 -4.09 -22.48
C ASP A 213 14.93 -5.08 -22.06
N GLY A 214 13.69 -4.59 -22.01
CA GLY A 214 12.47 -5.36 -21.82
C GLY A 214 12.05 -6.09 -23.10
N ASP A 215 11.43 -7.26 -22.93
CA ASP A 215 11.01 -8.09 -24.05
C ASP A 215 9.87 -7.42 -24.84
N LYS A 216 10.10 -7.11 -26.13
CA LYS A 216 9.14 -6.39 -27.00
C LYS A 216 7.91 -7.22 -27.38
N ASP A 217 7.91 -8.52 -27.11
CA ASP A 217 6.82 -9.44 -27.41
C ASP A 217 5.74 -9.50 -26.29
N LEU A 218 5.79 -8.57 -25.34
CA LEU A 218 4.88 -8.49 -24.21
C LEU A 218 3.54 -7.83 -24.59
N ILE A 219 2.54 -8.67 -24.86
CA ILE A 219 1.14 -8.24 -24.73
C ILE A 219 0.88 -8.01 -23.23
N PRO A 220 0.57 -6.78 -22.77
CA PRO A 220 0.27 -6.53 -21.38
C PRO A 220 -1.09 -7.17 -21.07
N THR A 221 -1.08 -8.46 -20.74
CA THR A 221 -2.29 -9.29 -20.58
C THR A 221 -3.18 -8.79 -19.42
N THR A 222 -2.65 -7.89 -18.59
CA THR A 222 -3.32 -7.31 -17.41
C THR A 222 -3.11 -5.79 -17.25
N GLY A 223 -2.42 -5.11 -18.18
CA GLY A 223 -2.13 -3.67 -18.09
C GLY A 223 -1.07 -3.24 -17.07
N TYR A 224 -0.62 -4.11 -16.15
CA TYR A 224 0.30 -3.73 -15.07
C TYR A 224 1.77 -3.56 -15.50
N LEU A 225 2.46 -2.57 -14.92
CA LEU A 225 3.85 -2.21 -15.22
C LEU A 225 4.91 -3.32 -15.08
N GLN A 226 4.61 -4.51 -14.58
CA GLN A 226 5.66 -5.51 -14.34
C GLN A 226 5.34 -6.91 -14.82
N ASN A 227 4.41 -7.04 -15.75
CA ASN A 227 4.19 -8.33 -16.38
C ASN A 227 5.30 -8.56 -17.42
N THR A 228 6.52 -8.89 -16.99
CA THR A 228 7.64 -9.25 -17.88
C THR A 228 7.75 -10.77 -18.02
N SER A 229 7.69 -11.26 -19.25
CA SER A 229 7.50 -12.67 -19.67
C SER A 229 8.67 -13.58 -19.28
N ARG A 230 9.88 -13.04 -19.15
CA ARG A 230 11.08 -13.86 -18.85
C ARG A 230 11.00 -14.68 -17.58
N GLN A 231 10.14 -14.32 -16.62
CA GLN A 231 10.09 -15.02 -15.35
C GLN A 231 8.87 -15.91 -15.15
N ASN A 232 7.82 -15.83 -15.99
CA ASN A 232 6.53 -16.51 -15.73
C ASN A 232 6.07 -16.41 -14.25
N ARG A 233 6.58 -15.38 -13.55
CA ARG A 233 6.39 -15.11 -12.15
C ARG A 233 5.81 -13.71 -12.17
N ILE A 234 4.54 -13.62 -11.79
CA ILE A 234 3.99 -12.37 -11.30
C ILE A 234 4.99 -11.89 -10.25
N SER A 235 5.75 -10.83 -10.56
CA SER A 235 6.69 -10.25 -9.61
C SER A 235 5.88 -9.87 -8.38
N GLN A 236 6.07 -10.66 -7.31
CA GLN A 236 5.31 -10.47 -6.08
C GLN A 236 5.70 -9.11 -5.50
N GLN A 237 4.74 -8.37 -4.92
CA GLN A 237 5.01 -7.07 -4.31
C GLN A 237 6.20 -7.07 -3.33
N ASP A 238 6.47 -8.23 -2.74
CA ASP A 238 7.59 -8.45 -1.83
C ASP A 238 8.95 -8.46 -2.52
N SER A 239 9.08 -8.88 -3.79
CA SER A 239 10.37 -8.91 -4.49
C SER A 239 10.90 -7.51 -4.77
N LEU A 240 10.05 -6.57 -5.18
CA LEU A 240 10.48 -5.20 -5.43
C LEU A 240 10.65 -4.42 -4.15
N SER A 241 9.82 -4.70 -3.14
CA SER A 241 10.06 -4.15 -1.81
C SER A 241 11.47 -4.53 -1.35
N LYS A 242 11.88 -5.80 -1.54
CA LYS A 242 13.26 -6.26 -1.29
C LYS A 242 14.29 -5.54 -2.16
N GLY A 243 14.02 -5.35 -3.45
CA GLY A 243 14.89 -4.59 -4.36
C GLY A 243 15.13 -3.17 -3.87
N ILE A 244 14.06 -2.43 -3.54
CA ILE A 244 14.14 -1.07 -3.00
C ILE A 244 14.89 -1.07 -1.66
N HIS A 245 14.63 -2.03 -0.78
CA HIS A 245 15.37 -2.18 0.47
C HIS A 245 16.86 -2.47 0.25
N SER A 246 17.24 -3.20 -0.80
CA SER A 246 18.62 -3.44 -1.18
C SER A 246 19.28 -2.14 -1.65
N LEU A 247 18.61 -1.38 -2.52
CA LEU A 247 19.07 -0.06 -2.98
C LEU A 247 19.25 0.91 -1.81
N MET A 248 18.29 0.96 -0.88
CA MET A 248 18.40 1.77 0.34
C MET A 248 19.61 1.36 1.19
N GLN A 249 19.86 0.06 1.35
CA GLN A 249 21.04 -0.42 2.07
C GLN A 249 22.35 -0.10 1.36
N LYS A 250 22.42 -0.19 0.02
CA LYS A 250 23.58 0.25 -0.78
C LYS A 250 23.87 1.74 -0.55
N ALA A 251 22.82 2.56 -0.38
CA ALA A 251 22.94 3.98 -0.05
C ALA A 251 23.35 4.24 1.42
N GLY A 252 23.50 3.21 2.26
CA GLY A 252 23.84 3.36 3.68
C GLY A 252 22.63 3.66 4.59
N ILE A 253 21.40 3.55 4.07
CA ILE A 253 20.18 3.76 4.86
C ILE A 253 19.98 2.56 5.79
N ALA A 254 19.75 2.85 7.08
CA ALA A 254 19.58 1.81 8.09
C ALA A 254 18.38 0.90 7.81
N ARG A 255 18.47 -0.37 8.20
CA ARG A 255 17.43 -1.39 7.97
C ARG A 255 16.07 -1.10 8.64
N GLY A 256 16.04 -0.18 9.60
CA GLY A 256 14.80 0.26 10.25
C GLY A 256 13.88 1.08 9.33
N PHE A 257 14.39 1.60 8.22
CA PHE A 257 13.62 2.37 7.25
C PHE A 257 12.86 1.46 6.27
N THR A 258 11.60 1.79 6.03
CA THR A 258 10.70 1.05 5.13
C THR A 258 10.59 1.73 3.76
N VAL A 259 10.10 1.05 2.74
CA VAL A 259 9.84 1.66 1.41
C VAL A 259 8.95 2.93 1.51
N THR A 260 8.06 3.00 2.51
CA THR A 260 7.24 4.20 2.75
C THR A 260 8.03 5.39 3.29
N SER A 261 9.23 5.18 3.84
CA SER A 261 10.09 6.28 4.27
C SER A 261 10.60 7.10 3.09
N VAL A 262 10.78 6.50 1.90
CA VAL A 262 11.15 7.22 0.66
C VAL A 262 10.11 8.29 0.37
N ARG A 263 8.82 7.90 0.33
CA ARG A 263 7.71 8.83 0.16
C ARG A 263 7.72 9.92 1.23
N SER A 264 7.96 9.55 2.48
CA SER A 264 7.97 10.47 3.62
C SER A 264 9.10 11.51 3.50
N ALA A 265 10.31 11.07 3.13
CA ALA A 265 11.47 11.94 2.93
C ALA A 265 11.26 12.92 1.76
N THR A 266 10.62 12.47 0.66
CA THR A 266 10.25 13.37 -0.44
C THR A 266 9.28 14.45 0.00
N ILE A 267 8.22 14.10 0.75
CA ILE A 267 7.24 15.08 1.22
C ILE A 267 7.92 16.11 2.12
N THR A 268 8.74 15.66 3.07
CA THR A 268 9.48 16.56 3.96
C THR A 268 10.47 17.44 3.21
N LYS A 269 11.16 16.92 2.18
CA LYS A 269 12.05 17.73 1.33
C LYS A 269 11.28 18.85 0.62
N LEU A 270 10.10 18.56 0.07
CA LEU A 270 9.24 19.58 -0.55
C LEU A 270 8.84 20.67 0.46
N ILE A 271 8.43 20.28 1.67
CA ILE A 271 8.08 21.23 2.74
C ILE A 271 9.30 22.09 3.10
N SER A 272 10.48 21.49 3.26
CA SER A 272 11.73 22.20 3.58
C SER A 272 12.17 23.19 2.49
N MET A 273 11.76 22.97 1.24
CA MET A 273 12.00 23.89 0.12
C MET A 273 11.04 25.09 0.13
N GLY A 274 10.14 25.20 1.11
CA GLY A 274 9.18 26.29 1.24
C GLY A 274 7.93 26.12 0.38
N GLU A 275 7.65 24.92 -0.12
CA GLU A 275 6.43 24.64 -0.87
C GLU A 275 5.18 24.87 -0.01
N ASN A 276 4.15 25.50 -0.58
CA ASN A 276 2.90 25.75 0.11
C ASN A 276 2.22 24.43 0.52
N ALA A 277 1.71 24.35 1.75
CA ALA A 277 1.02 23.17 2.27
C ALA A 277 -0.10 22.67 1.34
N THR A 278 -0.89 23.57 0.74
CA THR A 278 -1.94 23.19 -0.22
C THR A 278 -1.36 22.59 -1.52
N ALA A 279 -0.20 23.06 -1.97
CA ALA A 279 0.46 22.49 -3.14
C ALA A 279 1.00 21.08 -2.83
N VAL A 280 1.59 20.90 -1.64
CA VAL A 280 2.05 19.59 -1.15
C VAL A 280 0.86 18.63 -0.99
N ASP A 281 -0.27 19.05 -0.41
CA ASP A 281 -1.46 18.22 -0.25
C ASP A 281 -1.99 17.72 -1.60
N ARG A 282 -2.12 18.63 -2.58
CA ARG A 282 -2.54 18.30 -3.95
C ARG A 282 -1.58 17.34 -4.64
N PHE A 283 -0.28 17.61 -4.55
CA PHE A 283 0.78 16.81 -5.16
C PHE A 283 0.85 15.40 -4.56
N THR A 284 0.68 15.30 -3.25
CA THR A 284 0.69 14.01 -2.52
C THR A 284 -0.65 13.30 -2.56
N HIS A 285 -1.65 13.93 -3.18
CA HIS A 285 -3.04 13.49 -3.27
C HIS A 285 -3.69 13.22 -1.90
N HIS A 286 -3.34 14.00 -0.88
CA HIS A 286 -4.10 14.07 0.35
C HIS A 286 -5.26 15.07 0.17
N SER A 287 -6.34 14.93 0.94
CA SER A 287 -7.40 15.93 0.91
C SER A 287 -6.90 17.23 1.53
N ASP A 288 -7.29 18.39 1.00
CA ASP A 288 -6.92 19.72 1.53
C ASP A 288 -7.34 19.93 3.01
N VAL A 289 -8.25 19.10 3.53
CA VAL A 289 -8.73 19.10 4.93
C VAL A 289 -7.93 18.13 5.83
N ALA A 290 -7.05 17.30 5.25
CA ALA A 290 -6.30 16.30 6.00
C ALA A 290 -5.13 16.95 6.74
N SER A 291 -5.14 16.85 8.06
CA SER A 291 -3.95 17.13 8.89
C SER A 291 -2.84 16.11 8.68
N THR A 292 -3.01 15.08 7.86
CA THR A 292 -2.04 13.99 7.65
C THR A 292 -0.66 14.50 7.25
N VAL A 293 -0.57 15.47 6.32
CA VAL A 293 0.75 15.99 5.92
C VAL A 293 1.41 16.73 7.07
N ARG A 294 0.65 17.55 7.79
CA ARG A 294 1.13 18.31 8.96
C ARG A 294 1.46 17.43 10.16
N GLN A 295 0.74 16.32 10.35
CA GLN A 295 0.93 15.42 11.49
C GLN A 295 2.10 14.46 11.31
N TYR A 296 2.37 14.04 10.08
CA TYR A 296 3.34 12.97 9.82
C TYR A 296 4.58 13.41 9.04
N TYR A 297 4.53 14.53 8.31
CA TYR A 297 5.59 14.93 7.38
C TYR A 297 6.13 16.35 7.57
N ASP A 298 5.35 17.26 8.17
CA ASP A 298 5.81 18.58 8.59
C ASP A 298 6.61 18.43 9.88
N LYS A 299 7.93 18.60 9.79
CA LYS A 299 8.89 18.41 10.89
C LYS A 299 9.91 19.54 10.95
N ASN A 300 9.51 20.71 10.45
CA ASN A 300 10.27 21.95 10.62
C ASN A 300 10.13 22.48 12.05
#